data_AF-A0A7Y7IR88-F1
#
_entry.id   AF-A0A7Y7IR88-F1
#
_cell.length_a   1.000
_cell.length_b   1.000
_cell.length_c   1.000
_cell.angle_alpha   90.00
_cell.angle_beta   90.00
_cell.angle_gamma   90.00
#
_symmetry.space_group_name_H-M   'P 1'
#
loop_
_entity.id
_entity.type
_entity.pdbx_description
1 polymer ?
#
loop_
_entity_poly.entity_id
_entity_poly.type
_entity_poly.pdbx_seq_one_letter_code
_entity_poly.pdbx_strand_id
1 'polypeptide(L)'
;MEKHKSGGMGMTPNEAVNNAIAILGQGLDAHIRKVMDPIIGGTEWPVVLRELDVNRGKVGYEYQSHDVALQLRMVTERLGAIGFPFDKGDRNRTMSCYGGILRIFRKRWAHNDEFSHFDATHFLDTVRIVLNHIGDGQRSGDVAAVHASLVDDLVKEDAEPAVALDVHAVDVSKAVDSDGCHDSYIPGELHCDVFIDPPSFPTFGQLSPATHETRWEPWDVSLMGDPDTLDRLRTKDSQQKVRAVVEDIVDAEAPIHIERLAKLVGYAFGLKRVGKDRVKSIVHQVGKSSVFRDDFGFVWPENVEPQKWLLYRSCAEGERDFDEVSPIELANAIVAELTGKGDAALDDLRYAVLNAFGRKKVTKNSRLQFGKGLAQAREFGRVVEDGGVISLAEVAGSGAGLAAV
;
A
#
# COMPACT_ATOMS: atom_id res chain seq x y z
N MET A 1 31.49 -38.62 -29.40
CA MET A 1 30.10 -38.81 -28.96
C MET A 1 30.04 -38.58 -27.46
N GLU A 2 30.09 -37.32 -27.04
CA GLU A 2 29.73 -36.95 -25.67
C GLU A 2 28.21 -36.76 -25.65
N LYS A 3 27.51 -37.68 -25.00
CA LYS A 3 26.09 -37.54 -24.73
C LYS A 3 25.95 -36.48 -23.64
N HIS A 4 25.57 -35.27 -24.03
CA HIS A 4 24.95 -34.32 -23.13
C HIS A 4 23.72 -34.99 -22.52
N LYS A 5 23.79 -35.35 -21.23
CA LYS A 5 22.60 -35.58 -20.42
C LYS A 5 21.89 -34.24 -20.28
N SER A 6 20.86 -34.04 -21.11
CA SER A 6 19.77 -33.12 -20.79
C SER A 6 19.10 -33.64 -19.52
N GLY A 7 19.57 -33.20 -18.34
CA GLY A 7 18.84 -33.39 -17.10
C GLY A 7 17.48 -32.71 -17.24
N GLY A 8 16.40 -33.43 -16.92
CA GLY A 8 15.07 -32.83 -16.91
C GLY A 8 15.10 -31.63 -15.97
N MET A 9 14.83 -30.44 -16.49
CA MET A 9 14.83 -29.21 -15.71
C MET A 9 13.57 -29.25 -14.85
N GLY A 10 13.73 -29.59 -13.57
CA GLY A 10 12.66 -29.47 -12.58
C GLY A 10 12.24 -28.00 -12.45
N MET A 11 10.99 -27.77 -12.06
CA MET A 11 10.42 -26.45 -11.83
C MET A 11 11.16 -25.75 -10.70
N THR A 12 11.81 -24.65 -11.02
CA THR A 12 12.45 -23.81 -10.01
C THR A 12 11.43 -22.97 -9.23
N PRO A 13 11.73 -22.54 -7.99
CA PRO A 13 10.88 -21.62 -7.24
C PRO A 13 10.52 -20.34 -8.00
N ASN A 14 11.49 -19.73 -8.68
CA ASN A 14 11.26 -18.51 -9.47
C ASN A 14 10.35 -18.77 -10.68
N GLU A 15 10.48 -19.91 -11.36
CA GLU A 15 9.56 -20.30 -12.44
C GLU A 15 8.13 -20.54 -11.93
N ALA A 16 7.98 -21.17 -10.76
CA ALA A 16 6.69 -21.36 -10.13
C ALA A 16 6.01 -20.02 -9.78
N VAL A 17 6.77 -19.08 -9.21
CA VAL A 17 6.30 -17.71 -8.95
C VAL A 17 5.91 -17.00 -10.24
N ASN A 18 6.74 -17.06 -11.29
CA ASN A 18 6.44 -16.47 -12.60
C ASN A 18 5.10 -16.96 -13.16
N ASN A 19 4.89 -18.29 -13.15
CA ASN A 19 3.68 -18.90 -13.67
C ASN A 19 2.45 -18.47 -12.85
N ALA A 20 2.57 -18.43 -11.52
CA ALA A 20 1.48 -18.03 -10.65
C ALA A 20 1.13 -16.54 -10.75
N ILE A 21 2.11 -15.65 -10.98
CA ILE A 21 1.85 -14.23 -11.26
C ILE A 21 1.03 -14.07 -12.54
N ALA A 22 1.37 -14.82 -13.60
CA ALA A 22 0.63 -14.78 -14.86
C ALA A 22 -0.82 -15.27 -14.69
N ILE A 23 -1.03 -16.35 -13.92
CA ILE A 23 -2.38 -16.88 -13.63
C ILE A 23 -3.18 -15.90 -12.76
N LEU A 24 -2.57 -15.38 -11.68
CA LEU A 24 -3.17 -14.37 -10.81
C LEU A 24 -3.64 -13.15 -11.62
N GLY A 25 -2.79 -12.66 -12.52
CA GLY A 25 -3.08 -11.45 -13.28
C GLY A 25 -4.33 -11.55 -14.16
N GLN A 26 -4.58 -12.73 -14.71
CA GLN A 26 -5.79 -13.00 -15.49
C GLN A 26 -7.05 -13.07 -14.61
N GLY A 27 -6.94 -13.69 -13.43
CA GLY A 27 -8.03 -13.77 -12.46
C GLY A 27 -8.42 -12.40 -11.90
N LEU A 28 -7.42 -11.60 -11.53
CA LEU A 28 -7.62 -10.25 -10.99
C LEU A 28 -8.21 -9.30 -12.02
N ASP A 29 -7.74 -9.26 -13.28
CA ASP A 29 -8.32 -8.35 -14.29
C ASP A 29 -9.82 -8.61 -14.49
N ALA A 30 -10.20 -9.90 -14.61
CA ALA A 30 -11.59 -10.29 -14.77
C ALA A 30 -12.45 -9.88 -13.55
N HIS A 31 -11.93 -10.07 -12.34
CA HIS A 31 -12.63 -9.67 -11.12
C HIS A 31 -12.73 -8.15 -10.96
N ILE A 32 -11.65 -7.41 -11.26
CA ILE A 32 -11.62 -5.95 -11.20
C ILE A 32 -12.66 -5.35 -12.13
N ARG A 33 -12.72 -5.79 -13.40
CA ARG A 33 -13.73 -5.33 -14.35
C ARG A 33 -15.14 -5.60 -13.85
N LYS A 34 -15.41 -6.81 -13.36
CA LYS A 34 -16.71 -7.19 -12.79
C LYS A 34 -17.17 -6.25 -11.67
N VAL A 35 -16.26 -5.82 -10.80
CA VAL A 35 -16.58 -4.93 -9.65
C VAL A 35 -16.61 -3.46 -10.06
N MET A 36 -15.68 -3.01 -10.90
CA MET A 36 -15.47 -1.59 -11.19
C MET A 36 -16.32 -1.07 -12.33
N ASP A 37 -16.61 -1.86 -13.37
CA ASP A 37 -17.34 -1.40 -14.55
C ASP A 37 -18.71 -0.78 -14.20
N PRO A 38 -19.51 -1.33 -13.25
CA PRO A 38 -20.76 -0.70 -12.81
C PRO A 38 -20.56 0.63 -12.05
N ILE A 39 -19.38 0.86 -11.48
CA ILE A 39 -19.06 2.03 -10.64
C ILE A 39 -18.55 3.21 -11.48
N ILE A 40 -17.71 2.94 -12.48
CA ILE A 40 -16.95 3.99 -13.19
C ILE A 40 -17.51 4.36 -14.57
N GLY A 41 -18.70 3.84 -14.91
CA GLY A 41 -19.52 4.37 -16.02
C GLY A 41 -18.88 4.30 -17.40
N GLY A 42 -18.08 3.25 -17.68
CA GLY A 42 -17.43 3.04 -18.97
C GLY A 42 -15.99 3.57 -19.09
N THR A 43 -15.44 4.15 -18.03
CA THR A 43 -14.00 4.46 -17.94
C THR A 43 -13.22 3.16 -17.69
N GLU A 44 -12.00 3.02 -18.19
CA GLU A 44 -11.15 1.88 -17.80
C GLU A 44 -10.64 2.06 -16.36
N TRP A 45 -10.64 0.98 -15.57
CA TRP A 45 -10.22 1.01 -14.18
C TRP A 45 -8.79 1.56 -13.93
N PRO A 46 -7.77 1.40 -14.82
CA PRO A 46 -6.44 1.95 -14.56
C PRO A 46 -6.42 3.48 -14.46
N VAL A 47 -7.40 4.16 -15.07
CA VAL A 47 -7.57 5.62 -14.95
C VAL A 47 -7.81 6.01 -13.49
N VAL A 48 -8.54 5.20 -12.72
CA VAL A 48 -8.79 5.47 -11.29
C VAL A 48 -7.48 5.59 -10.52
N LEU A 49 -6.54 4.66 -10.73
CA LEU A 49 -5.22 4.70 -10.10
C LEU A 49 -4.38 5.88 -10.57
N ARG A 50 -4.43 6.20 -11.87
CA ARG A 50 -3.75 7.37 -12.43
C ARG A 50 -4.22 8.66 -11.76
N GLU A 51 -5.53 8.87 -11.65
CA GLU A 51 -6.07 10.07 -11.01
C GLU A 51 -5.73 10.11 -9.51
N LEU A 52 -5.75 8.97 -8.81
CA LEU A 52 -5.32 8.89 -7.41
C LEU A 52 -3.84 9.26 -7.24
N ASP A 53 -2.97 8.76 -8.11
CA ASP A 53 -1.54 9.05 -8.07
C ASP A 53 -1.23 10.50 -8.46
N VAL A 54 -1.89 11.05 -9.48
CA VAL A 54 -1.79 12.47 -9.84
C VAL A 54 -2.19 13.36 -8.66
N ASN A 55 -3.28 13.02 -7.98
CA ASN A 55 -3.68 13.74 -6.76
C ASN A 55 -2.63 13.62 -5.66
N ARG A 56 -1.92 12.49 -5.57
CA ARG A 56 -0.74 12.26 -4.71
C ARG A 56 0.56 12.83 -5.32
N GLY A 57 0.51 13.72 -6.30
CA GLY A 57 1.72 14.30 -6.90
C GLY A 57 2.68 13.29 -7.55
N LYS A 58 2.24 12.05 -7.76
CA LYS A 58 2.94 10.99 -8.47
C LYS A 58 2.67 11.16 -9.97
N VAL A 59 3.72 11.34 -10.76
CA VAL A 59 3.62 11.54 -12.23
C VAL A 59 4.59 10.63 -12.96
N GLY A 60 4.33 10.40 -14.25
CA GLY A 60 5.24 9.66 -15.14
C GLY A 60 5.11 8.13 -15.09
N TYR A 61 4.07 7.59 -14.45
CA TYR A 61 3.79 6.15 -14.47
C TYR A 61 2.97 5.75 -15.69
N GLU A 62 3.25 4.53 -16.16
CA GLU A 62 2.43 3.86 -17.16
C GLU A 62 1.37 2.99 -16.48
N TYR A 63 0.13 3.06 -16.95
CA TYR A 63 -1.01 2.37 -16.35
C TYR A 63 -1.60 1.37 -17.34
N GLN A 64 -1.27 0.09 -17.16
CA GLN A 64 -1.74 -1.00 -18.01
C GLN A 64 -2.62 -1.95 -17.20
N SER A 65 -3.78 -2.34 -17.75
CA SER A 65 -4.72 -3.22 -17.03
C SER A 65 -4.18 -4.63 -16.79
N HIS A 66 -3.16 -5.05 -17.55
CA HIS A 66 -2.54 -6.36 -17.39
C HIS A 66 -1.32 -6.33 -16.44
N ASP A 67 -0.97 -5.17 -15.86
CA ASP A 67 0.07 -5.11 -14.83
C ASP A 67 -0.48 -5.56 -13.48
N VAL A 68 0.02 -6.71 -13.01
CA VAL A 68 -0.34 -7.30 -11.71
C VAL A 68 -0.06 -6.37 -10.53
N ALA A 69 0.93 -5.46 -10.59
CA ALA A 69 1.08 -4.46 -9.53
C ALA A 69 -0.13 -3.54 -9.45
N LEU A 70 -0.59 -3.02 -10.58
CA LEU A 70 -1.72 -2.10 -10.61
C LEU A 70 -3.00 -2.82 -10.23
N GLN A 71 -3.18 -4.07 -10.67
CA GLN A 71 -4.30 -4.91 -10.24
C GLN A 71 -4.28 -5.14 -8.72
N LEU A 72 -3.12 -5.46 -8.13
CA LEU A 72 -3.00 -5.64 -6.69
C LEU A 72 -3.22 -4.32 -5.93
N ARG A 73 -2.78 -3.18 -6.45
CA ARG A 73 -3.11 -1.85 -5.88
C ARG A 73 -4.61 -1.60 -5.91
N MET A 74 -5.26 -1.91 -7.04
CA MET A 74 -6.70 -1.75 -7.24
C MET A 74 -7.52 -2.48 -6.18
N VAL A 75 -7.13 -3.71 -5.81
CA VAL A 75 -7.88 -4.55 -4.86
C VAL A 75 -7.51 -4.36 -3.38
N THR A 76 -6.43 -3.62 -3.08
CA THR A 76 -5.92 -3.43 -1.71
C THR A 76 -6.01 -1.99 -1.21
N GLU A 77 -5.94 -1.00 -2.10
CA GLU A 77 -5.94 0.41 -1.73
C GLU A 77 -7.35 1.00 -1.61
N ARG A 78 -7.46 2.07 -0.82
CA ARG A 78 -8.66 2.90 -0.80
C ARG A 78 -8.73 3.75 -2.07
N LEU A 79 -9.87 3.70 -2.75
CA LEU A 79 -10.07 4.34 -4.05
C LEU A 79 -10.79 5.68 -3.91
N GLY A 80 -10.15 6.61 -3.19
CA GLY A 80 -10.74 7.92 -2.89
C GLY A 80 -12.12 7.77 -2.24
N ALA A 81 -13.13 8.45 -2.80
CA ALA A 81 -14.50 8.40 -2.29
C ALA A 81 -15.17 7.01 -2.44
N ILE A 82 -14.72 6.16 -3.36
CA ILE A 82 -15.28 4.81 -3.59
C ILE A 82 -14.98 3.88 -2.41
N GLY A 83 -13.93 4.14 -1.63
CA GLY A 83 -13.57 3.33 -0.48
C GLY A 83 -12.85 2.03 -0.87
N PHE A 84 -13.23 0.91 -0.25
CA PHE A 84 -12.67 -0.43 -0.49
C PHE A 84 -13.70 -1.33 -1.16
N PRO A 85 -13.94 -1.20 -2.49
CA PRO A 85 -15.03 -1.95 -3.14
C PRO A 85 -14.80 -3.46 -3.14
N PHE A 86 -13.54 -3.91 -3.05
CA PHE A 86 -13.16 -5.32 -3.09
C PHE A 86 -13.26 -6.03 -1.73
N ASP A 87 -13.37 -5.29 -0.63
CA ASP A 87 -13.66 -5.85 0.70
C ASP A 87 -15.12 -5.61 1.11
N LYS A 88 -15.96 -5.07 0.22
CA LYS A 88 -17.34 -4.71 0.57
C LYS A 88 -18.14 -5.96 0.94
N GLY A 89 -18.53 -6.06 2.21
CA GLY A 89 -19.26 -7.20 2.75
C GLY A 89 -18.38 -8.32 3.32
N ASP A 90 -17.06 -8.21 3.21
CA ASP A 90 -16.12 -9.12 3.85
C ASP A 90 -15.56 -8.51 5.15
N ARG A 91 -16.00 -9.06 6.29
CA ARG A 91 -15.53 -8.62 7.61
C ARG A 91 -14.05 -8.92 7.84
N ASN A 92 -13.50 -9.88 7.11
CA ASN A 92 -12.11 -10.31 7.26
C ASN A 92 -11.14 -9.52 6.36
N ARG A 93 -11.67 -8.68 5.45
CA ARG A 93 -10.87 -7.92 4.47
C ARG A 93 -9.84 -8.80 3.75
N THR A 94 -10.31 -9.96 3.28
CA THR A 94 -9.48 -11.02 2.68
C THR A 94 -8.66 -10.48 1.52
N MET A 95 -9.26 -9.67 0.65
CA MET A 95 -8.58 -9.09 -0.50
C MET A 95 -7.49 -8.11 -0.08
N SER A 96 -7.75 -7.22 0.87
CA SER A 96 -6.70 -6.31 1.37
C SER A 96 -5.57 -7.05 2.09
N CYS A 97 -5.89 -8.02 2.94
CA CYS A 97 -4.90 -8.75 3.75
C CYS A 97 -3.97 -9.59 2.87
N TYR A 98 -4.52 -10.53 2.09
CA TYR A 98 -3.72 -11.41 1.25
C TYR A 98 -3.19 -10.68 0.01
N GLY A 99 -3.92 -9.71 -0.53
CA GLY A 99 -3.41 -8.84 -1.59
C GLY A 99 -2.18 -8.04 -1.14
N GLY A 100 -2.15 -7.58 0.11
CA GLY A 100 -0.96 -6.94 0.69
C GLY A 100 0.27 -7.86 0.70
N ILE A 101 0.10 -9.12 1.10
CA ILE A 101 1.17 -10.13 1.03
C ILE A 101 1.63 -10.32 -0.43
N LEU A 102 0.69 -10.45 -1.37
CA LEU A 102 1.00 -10.61 -2.80
C LEU A 102 1.73 -9.39 -3.38
N ARG A 103 1.45 -8.17 -2.90
CA ARG A 103 2.21 -6.96 -3.30
C ARG A 103 3.68 -7.09 -2.93
N ILE A 104 4.00 -7.60 -1.74
CA ILE A 104 5.39 -7.82 -1.30
C ILE A 104 6.09 -8.84 -2.20
N PHE A 105 5.45 -9.98 -2.47
CA PHE A 105 5.98 -11.00 -3.37
C PHE A 105 6.19 -10.46 -4.80
N ARG A 106 5.22 -9.72 -5.34
CA ARG A 106 5.34 -9.09 -6.66
C ARG A 106 6.48 -8.08 -6.69
N LYS A 107 6.68 -7.27 -5.64
CA LYS A 107 7.82 -6.33 -5.55
C LYS A 107 9.15 -7.08 -5.59
N ARG A 108 9.33 -8.12 -4.77
CA ARG A 108 10.52 -8.99 -4.79
C ARG A 108 10.75 -9.59 -6.18
N TRP A 109 9.69 -10.09 -6.81
CA TRP A 109 9.73 -10.64 -8.17
C TRP A 109 10.19 -9.61 -9.21
N ALA A 110 9.66 -8.39 -9.15
CA ALA A 110 10.05 -7.31 -10.07
C ALA A 110 11.53 -6.89 -9.91
N HIS A 111 12.11 -7.13 -8.73
CA HIS A 111 13.53 -6.88 -8.45
C HIS A 111 14.44 -8.07 -8.80
N ASN A 112 13.89 -9.15 -9.37
CA ASN A 112 14.59 -10.42 -9.65
C ASN A 112 15.23 -11.04 -8.39
N ASP A 113 14.54 -10.93 -7.25
CA ASP A 113 14.99 -11.60 -6.02
C ASP A 113 14.93 -13.13 -6.18
N GLU A 114 15.83 -13.84 -5.50
CA GLU A 114 15.75 -15.30 -5.36
C GLU A 114 14.60 -15.67 -4.40
N PHE A 115 13.82 -16.67 -4.80
CA PHE A 115 12.79 -17.26 -3.95
C PHE A 115 13.25 -18.63 -3.47
N SER A 116 13.08 -18.89 -2.16
CA SER A 116 13.21 -20.25 -1.63
C SER A 116 11.99 -21.10 -1.99
N HIS A 117 12.09 -22.43 -1.90
CA HIS A 117 10.94 -23.32 -2.02
C HIS A 117 9.80 -22.94 -1.07
N PHE A 118 10.15 -22.61 0.18
CA PHE A 118 9.17 -22.13 1.17
C PHE A 118 8.48 -20.83 0.73
N ASP A 119 9.24 -19.86 0.24
CA ASP A 119 8.67 -18.59 -0.25
C ASP A 119 7.73 -18.83 -1.44
N ALA A 120 8.13 -19.67 -2.41
CA ALA A 120 7.33 -19.96 -3.60
C ALA A 120 6.04 -20.72 -3.24
N THR A 121 6.12 -21.73 -2.37
CA THR A 121 4.94 -22.43 -1.84
C THR A 121 3.98 -21.48 -1.12
N HIS A 122 4.50 -20.62 -0.24
CA HIS A 122 3.67 -19.63 0.46
C HIS A 122 2.99 -18.66 -0.51
N PHE A 123 3.71 -18.19 -1.53
CA PHE A 123 3.15 -17.34 -2.58
C PHE A 123 2.02 -18.05 -3.33
N LEU A 124 2.25 -19.29 -3.78
CA LEU A 124 1.27 -20.10 -4.51
C LEU A 124 -0.01 -20.33 -3.69
N ASP A 125 0.12 -20.66 -2.40
CA ASP A 125 -1.04 -20.84 -1.52
C ASP A 125 -1.80 -19.54 -1.30
N THR A 126 -1.09 -18.42 -1.17
CA THR A 126 -1.71 -17.09 -1.06
C THR A 126 -2.49 -16.75 -2.33
N VAL A 127 -1.93 -17.03 -3.52
CA VAL A 127 -2.62 -16.86 -4.80
C VAL A 127 -3.88 -17.73 -4.85
N ARG A 128 -3.80 -18.99 -4.43
CA ARG A 128 -4.97 -19.89 -4.40
C ARG A 128 -6.07 -19.39 -3.46
N ILE A 129 -5.72 -18.86 -2.29
CA ILE A 129 -6.67 -18.27 -1.35
C ILE A 129 -7.42 -17.10 -2.03
N VAL A 130 -6.68 -16.19 -2.67
CA VAL A 130 -7.27 -15.04 -3.38
C VAL A 130 -8.15 -15.48 -4.55
N LEU A 131 -7.68 -16.41 -5.39
CA LEU A 131 -8.44 -16.90 -6.54
C LEU A 131 -9.73 -17.62 -6.11
N ASN A 132 -9.69 -18.43 -5.06
CA ASN A 132 -10.90 -19.05 -4.51
C ASN A 132 -11.85 -18.01 -3.91
N HIS A 133 -11.33 -16.99 -3.22
CA HIS A 133 -12.15 -15.93 -2.64
C HIS A 133 -12.93 -15.14 -3.71
N ILE A 134 -12.32 -14.86 -4.86
CA ILE A 134 -12.98 -14.17 -5.98
C ILE A 134 -13.89 -15.08 -6.83
N GLY A 135 -13.95 -16.38 -6.50
CA GLY A 135 -14.77 -17.38 -7.18
C GLY A 135 -14.15 -17.99 -8.44
N ASP A 136 -12.82 -17.89 -8.61
CA ASP A 136 -12.09 -18.42 -9.76
C ASP A 136 -11.45 -19.79 -9.47
N GLY A 137 -12.31 -20.81 -9.37
CA GLY A 137 -11.89 -22.18 -9.07
C GLY A 137 -11.01 -22.80 -10.16
N GLN A 138 -11.18 -22.40 -11.43
CA GLN A 138 -10.38 -22.92 -12.54
C GLN A 138 -8.92 -22.48 -12.38
N ARG A 139 -8.68 -21.17 -12.26
CA ARG A 139 -7.31 -20.65 -12.10
C ARG A 139 -6.70 -21.09 -10.77
N SER A 140 -7.50 -21.21 -9.70
CA SER A 140 -6.99 -21.81 -8.45
C SER A 140 -6.52 -23.25 -8.65
N GLY A 141 -7.19 -24.03 -9.52
CA GLY A 141 -6.76 -25.39 -9.88
C GLY A 141 -5.45 -25.39 -10.67
N ASP A 142 -5.30 -24.46 -11.61
CA ASP A 142 -4.08 -24.31 -12.40
C ASP A 142 -2.86 -23.98 -11.51
N VAL A 143 -3.03 -23.10 -10.50
CA VAL A 143 -1.99 -22.79 -9.52
C VAL A 143 -1.71 -23.99 -8.60
N ALA A 144 -2.71 -24.80 -8.27
CA ALA A 144 -2.50 -26.02 -7.51
C ALA A 144 -1.65 -27.05 -8.27
N ALA A 145 -1.78 -27.13 -9.60
CA ALA A 145 -0.92 -27.97 -10.44
C ALA A 145 0.53 -27.47 -10.49
N VAL A 146 0.74 -26.14 -10.54
CA VAL A 146 2.07 -25.52 -10.39
C VAL A 146 2.67 -25.86 -9.04
N HIS A 147 1.90 -25.73 -7.96
CA HIS A 147 2.33 -26.07 -6.61
C HIS A 147 2.72 -27.55 -6.48
N ALA A 148 1.90 -28.47 -7.01
CA ALA A 148 2.21 -29.91 -6.99
C ALA A 148 3.54 -30.20 -7.71
N SER A 149 3.77 -29.56 -8.86
CA SER A 149 5.00 -29.74 -9.63
C SER A 149 6.24 -29.26 -8.86
N LEU A 150 6.15 -28.09 -8.20
CA LEU A 150 7.23 -27.56 -7.36
C LEU A 150 7.55 -28.49 -6.17
N VAL A 151 6.52 -29.04 -5.51
CA VAL A 151 6.70 -29.97 -4.40
C VAL A 151 7.31 -31.29 -4.86
N ASP A 152 6.84 -31.83 -5.98
CA ASP A 152 7.40 -33.07 -6.55
C ASP A 152 8.89 -32.93 -6.88
N ASP A 153 9.33 -31.76 -7.32
CA ASP A 153 10.74 -31.51 -7.61
C ASP A 153 11.59 -31.35 -6.33
N LEU A 154 11.06 -30.70 -5.28
CA LEU A 154 11.72 -30.67 -3.96
C LEU A 154 11.91 -32.08 -3.39
N VAL A 155 10.89 -32.94 -3.51
CA VAL A 155 10.97 -34.34 -3.04
C VAL A 155 12.00 -35.15 -3.83
N LYS A 156 12.19 -34.87 -5.12
CA LYS A 156 13.24 -35.52 -5.94
C LYS A 156 14.64 -35.05 -5.55
N GLU A 157 14.81 -33.79 -5.13
CA GLU A 157 16.11 -33.28 -4.65
C GLU A 157 16.50 -33.88 -3.29
N ASP A 158 15.54 -34.07 -2.37
CA ASP A 158 15.76 -34.62 -1.03
C ASP A 158 15.76 -36.16 -0.95
N ALA A 159 15.56 -36.85 -2.08
CA ALA A 159 15.56 -38.31 -2.11
C ALA A 159 16.96 -38.92 -1.86
N GLU A 160 17.31 -39.16 -0.61
CA GLU A 160 18.34 -40.15 -0.26
C GLU A 160 17.91 -41.56 -0.76
N PRO A 161 18.84 -42.44 -1.20
CA PRO A 161 18.49 -43.75 -1.73
C PRO A 161 17.71 -44.54 -0.68
N ALA A 162 16.48 -44.91 -1.04
CA ALA A 162 15.48 -45.49 -0.14
C ALA A 162 16.06 -46.62 0.73
N VAL A 163 16.11 -46.39 2.04
CA VAL A 163 16.16 -47.47 3.02
C VAL A 163 14.74 -47.99 3.18
N ALA A 164 14.51 -49.22 2.73
CA ALA A 164 13.22 -49.90 2.80
C ALA A 164 12.74 -49.97 4.26
N LEU A 165 11.66 -49.25 4.58
CA LEU A 165 10.94 -49.39 5.84
C LEU A 165 9.69 -50.23 5.59
N ASP A 166 9.66 -51.38 6.25
CA ASP A 166 8.58 -52.35 6.23
C ASP A 166 7.42 -51.84 7.08
N VAL A 167 6.27 -51.53 6.44
CA VAL A 167 5.10 -50.96 7.13
C VAL A 167 4.09 -52.07 7.36
N HIS A 168 3.93 -52.46 8.63
CA HIS A 168 2.79 -53.28 9.06
C HIS A 168 1.51 -52.43 9.10
N ALA A 169 0.50 -52.85 8.33
CA ALA A 169 -0.83 -52.28 8.32
C ALA A 169 -1.57 -52.57 9.64
N VAL A 170 -2.18 -51.54 10.23
CA VAL A 170 -3.17 -51.69 11.31
C VAL A 170 -4.54 -51.34 10.75
N ASP A 171 -5.42 -52.34 10.76
CA ASP A 171 -6.84 -52.26 10.43
C ASP A 171 -7.60 -51.63 11.60
N VAL A 172 -8.39 -50.59 11.32
CA VAL A 172 -9.31 -49.98 12.30
C VAL A 172 -10.69 -49.89 11.66
N SER A 173 -11.39 -51.02 11.67
CA SER A 173 -12.83 -51.09 11.43
C SER A 173 -13.59 -51.16 12.76
N LYS A 174 -14.64 -50.31 12.85
CA LYS A 174 -15.73 -50.19 13.85
C LYS A 174 -15.56 -49.23 15.04
N ALA A 175 -16.30 -48.12 14.97
CA ALA A 175 -17.48 -47.90 15.83
C ALA A 175 -18.44 -46.88 15.18
N VAL A 176 -19.71 -47.28 15.03
CA VAL A 176 -20.91 -46.48 14.69
C VAL A 176 -21.66 -46.32 16.02
N ASP A 177 -22.25 -45.18 16.38
CA ASP A 177 -23.69 -44.92 16.19
C ASP A 177 -24.12 -43.50 16.63
N SER A 178 -25.26 -43.13 16.05
CA SER A 178 -25.97 -41.85 15.97
C SER A 178 -26.90 -41.49 17.14
N ASP A 179 -27.21 -40.19 17.29
CA ASP A 179 -28.55 -39.63 17.57
C ASP A 179 -28.51 -38.09 17.29
N GLY A 180 -29.27 -37.49 16.37
CA GLY A 180 -30.62 -36.89 16.54
C GLY A 180 -30.56 -35.53 17.28
N CYS A 181 -31.18 -34.39 16.93
CA CYS A 181 -32.21 -33.96 15.98
C CYS A 181 -32.35 -32.40 16.13
N HIS A 182 -32.59 -31.66 15.04
CA HIS A 182 -33.22 -30.32 14.91
C HIS A 182 -32.71 -29.10 15.73
N ASP A 183 -32.39 -27.98 15.05
CA ASP A 183 -33.35 -26.88 14.89
C ASP A 183 -32.92 -25.87 13.80
N SER A 184 -33.91 -25.39 13.05
CA SER A 184 -33.79 -24.45 11.94
C SER A 184 -33.86 -23.00 12.44
N TYR A 185 -32.92 -22.15 12.06
CA TYR A 185 -33.04 -20.70 12.23
C TYR A 185 -32.57 -19.95 10.98
N ILE A 186 -33.52 -19.29 10.32
CA ILE A 186 -33.31 -18.27 9.28
C ILE A 186 -33.39 -16.91 9.99
N PRO A 187 -32.40 -16.02 9.85
CA PRO A 187 -32.62 -14.60 10.05
C PRO A 187 -32.48 -13.81 8.74
N GLY A 188 -33.66 -13.40 8.23
CA GLY A 188 -33.98 -12.02 7.88
C GLY A 188 -33.14 -11.30 6.82
N GLU A 189 -33.76 -11.06 5.67
CA GLU A 189 -33.41 -10.01 4.72
C GLU A 189 -33.19 -8.67 5.45
N LEU A 190 -31.97 -8.13 5.39
CA LEU A 190 -31.75 -6.70 5.61
C LEU A 190 -31.65 -6.01 4.26
N HIS A 191 -32.78 -5.42 3.88
CA HIS A 191 -32.88 -4.34 2.91
C HIS A 191 -31.84 -3.26 3.24
N CYS A 192 -30.96 -2.94 2.30
CA CYS A 192 -30.09 -1.78 2.36
C CYS A 192 -30.43 -0.85 1.19
N ASP A 193 -31.58 -0.18 1.31
CA ASP A 193 -31.87 1.03 0.54
C ASP A 193 -31.25 2.23 1.25
N VAL A 194 -30.10 2.70 0.76
CA VAL A 194 -29.83 4.13 0.58
C VAL A 194 -28.90 4.26 -0.61
N PHE A 195 -29.46 4.56 -1.78
CA PHE A 195 -28.71 5.15 -2.88
C PHE A 195 -28.24 6.54 -2.43
N ILE A 196 -26.94 6.68 -2.18
CA ILE A 196 -26.30 7.99 -2.07
C ILE A 196 -25.96 8.39 -3.50
N ASP A 197 -26.44 9.55 -3.94
CA ASP A 197 -26.14 10.11 -5.25
C ASP A 197 -24.62 10.12 -5.52
N PRO A 198 -24.18 9.80 -6.75
CA PRO A 198 -22.77 9.77 -7.08
C PRO A 198 -22.14 11.15 -6.87
N PRO A 199 -20.98 11.26 -6.20
CA PRO A 199 -20.30 12.54 -6.08
C PRO A 199 -19.89 13.00 -7.48
N SER A 200 -20.38 14.18 -7.86
CA SER A 200 -19.99 14.87 -9.09
C SER A 200 -18.48 15.12 -9.07
N PHE A 201 -17.76 14.48 -10.00
CA PHE A 201 -16.35 14.74 -10.23
C PHE A 201 -16.17 16.14 -10.82
N PRO A 202 -15.32 17.01 -10.24
CA PRO A 202 -15.02 18.29 -10.86
C PRO A 202 -14.31 18.09 -12.20
N THR A 203 -14.83 18.77 -13.22
CA THR A 203 -14.23 18.82 -14.57
C THR A 203 -12.96 19.67 -14.55
N PHE A 204 -11.93 19.18 -15.23
CA PHE A 204 -10.62 19.82 -15.34
C PHE A 204 -10.70 21.17 -16.08
N GLY A 205 -10.02 22.19 -15.54
CA GLY A 205 -9.73 23.42 -16.28
C GLY A 205 -9.95 24.73 -15.51
N GLN A 206 -9.22 24.94 -14.40
CA GLN A 206 -8.79 26.25 -13.86
C GLN A 206 -8.04 26.02 -12.54
N LEU A 207 -6.75 25.67 -12.62
CA LEU A 207 -5.91 25.55 -11.42
C LEU A 207 -5.39 26.94 -11.02
N SER A 208 -6.09 27.57 -10.07
CA SER A 208 -5.37 28.16 -8.93
C SER A 208 -4.66 27.00 -8.20
N PRO A 209 -3.52 27.18 -7.49
CA PRO A 209 -2.83 26.10 -6.76
C PRO A 209 -3.61 25.69 -5.50
N ALA A 210 -4.89 25.35 -5.65
CA ALA A 210 -5.76 24.90 -4.60
C ALA A 210 -5.21 23.57 -4.07
N THR A 211 -4.65 23.65 -2.87
CA THR A 211 -4.20 22.50 -2.11
C THR A 211 -5.40 21.60 -1.80
N HIS A 212 -5.27 20.29 -1.96
CA HIS A 212 -6.37 19.35 -1.72
C HIS A 212 -6.31 18.79 -0.30
N GLU A 213 -7.39 18.99 0.46
CA GLU A 213 -7.57 18.33 1.76
C GLU A 213 -8.00 16.88 1.56
N THR A 214 -7.40 15.97 2.32
CA THR A 214 -7.84 14.59 2.47
C THR A 214 -7.86 14.20 3.94
N ARG A 215 -8.56 13.12 4.30
CA ARG A 215 -8.49 12.58 5.67
C ARG A 215 -7.23 11.73 5.82
N TRP A 216 -6.53 11.87 6.95
CA TRP A 216 -5.45 10.96 7.30
C TRP A 216 -6.01 9.59 7.66
N GLU A 217 -5.43 8.56 7.04
CA GLU A 217 -5.77 7.17 7.29
C GLU A 217 -4.46 6.42 7.57
N PRO A 218 -4.35 5.70 8.70
CA PRO A 218 -3.19 4.87 8.97
C PRO A 218 -3.19 3.64 8.06
N TRP A 219 -2.00 3.23 7.63
CA TRP A 219 -1.74 1.93 7.02
C TRP A 219 -2.11 0.83 8.00
N ASP A 220 -2.91 -0.12 7.53
CA ASP A 220 -3.35 -1.24 8.35
C ASP A 220 -2.25 -2.30 8.43
N VAL A 221 -1.84 -2.63 9.65
CA VAL A 221 -0.74 -3.56 9.87
C VAL A 221 -1.21 -4.97 9.58
N SER A 222 -0.86 -5.45 8.38
CA SER A 222 -0.96 -6.86 8.02
C SER A 222 0.35 -7.58 8.34
N LEU A 223 0.26 -8.83 8.81
CA LEU A 223 1.44 -9.68 9.03
C LEU A 223 2.03 -10.07 7.67
N MET A 224 3.14 -9.44 7.30
CA MET A 224 3.87 -9.66 6.05
C MET A 224 5.03 -10.65 6.20
N GLY A 225 5.34 -11.06 7.44
CA GLY A 225 6.38 -12.03 7.73
C GLY A 225 6.52 -12.32 9.22
N ASP A 226 7.53 -13.11 9.57
CA ASP A 226 7.83 -13.51 10.93
C ASP A 226 8.92 -12.63 11.60
N PRO A 227 8.99 -12.63 12.94
CA PRO A 227 10.06 -11.95 13.67
C PRO A 227 11.47 -12.45 13.33
N ASP A 228 11.62 -13.74 12.98
CA ASP A 228 12.91 -14.37 12.65
C ASP A 228 13.56 -13.74 11.41
N THR A 229 12.76 -13.18 10.51
CA THR A 229 13.23 -12.41 9.35
C THR A 229 14.02 -11.20 9.80
N LEU A 230 13.54 -10.48 10.82
CA LEU A 230 14.25 -9.34 11.41
C LEU A 230 15.47 -9.80 12.20
N ASP A 231 15.41 -10.94 12.89
CA ASP A 231 16.58 -11.48 13.62
C ASP A 231 17.73 -11.88 12.67
N ARG A 232 17.39 -12.25 11.44
CA ARG A 232 18.35 -12.62 10.39
C ARG A 232 18.68 -11.50 9.42
N LEU A 233 18.45 -10.22 9.75
CA LEU A 233 18.62 -9.04 8.86
C LEU A 233 20.03 -8.82 8.26
N ARG A 234 21.00 -9.67 8.59
CA ARG A 234 22.30 -9.78 7.91
C ARG A 234 22.25 -10.53 6.57
N THR A 235 21.23 -11.35 6.33
CA THR A 235 21.08 -12.11 5.08
C THR A 235 20.47 -11.24 3.99
N LYS A 236 20.80 -11.53 2.73
CA LYS A 236 20.24 -10.81 1.58
C LYS A 236 18.72 -10.97 1.50
N ASP A 237 18.20 -12.19 1.70
CA ASP A 237 16.78 -12.50 1.71
C ASP A 237 16.00 -11.65 2.74
N SER A 238 16.45 -11.63 4.00
CA SER A 238 15.81 -10.81 5.04
C SER A 238 15.85 -9.32 4.71
N GLN A 239 16.95 -8.83 4.12
CA GLN A 239 17.07 -7.44 3.71
C GLN A 239 16.06 -7.11 2.59
N GLN A 240 15.94 -7.96 1.57
CA GLN A 240 14.99 -7.81 0.48
C GLN A 240 13.55 -7.80 0.97
N LYS A 241 13.17 -8.75 1.84
CA LYS A 241 11.85 -8.80 2.48
C LYS A 241 11.53 -7.51 3.24
N VAL A 242 12.46 -7.02 4.06
CA VAL A 242 12.28 -5.76 4.81
C VAL A 242 12.16 -4.57 3.88
N ARG A 243 12.97 -4.48 2.82
CA ARG A 243 12.92 -3.37 1.86
C ARG A 243 11.62 -3.35 1.06
N ALA A 244 11.11 -4.51 0.67
CA ALA A 244 9.81 -4.61 0.00
C ALA A 244 8.67 -4.08 0.88
N VAL A 245 8.67 -4.40 2.19
CA VAL A 245 7.69 -3.87 3.16
C VAL A 245 7.86 -2.37 3.37
N VAL A 246 9.10 -1.88 3.44
CA VAL A 246 9.39 -0.42 3.50
C VAL A 246 8.76 0.31 2.32
N GLU A 247 9.02 -0.17 1.10
CA GLU A 247 8.49 0.46 -0.11
C GLU A 247 6.96 0.37 -0.16
N ASP A 248 6.35 -0.73 0.32
CA ASP A 248 4.89 -0.87 0.36
C ASP A 248 4.22 0.14 1.30
N ILE A 249 4.78 0.32 2.50
CA ILE A 249 4.29 1.29 3.48
C ILE A 249 4.49 2.72 2.95
N VAL A 250 5.66 3.02 2.37
CA VAL A 250 5.94 4.34 1.79
C VAL A 250 5.00 4.65 0.64
N ASP A 251 4.70 3.68 -0.23
CA ASP A 251 3.75 3.87 -1.33
C ASP A 251 2.36 4.28 -0.84
N ALA A 252 1.93 3.75 0.31
CA ALA A 252 0.62 3.97 0.90
C ALA A 252 0.54 5.22 1.77
N GLU A 253 1.56 5.50 2.60
CA GLU A 253 1.51 6.51 3.66
C GLU A 253 2.40 7.74 3.41
N ALA A 254 3.19 7.80 2.33
CA ALA A 254 4.06 8.95 2.11
C ALA A 254 3.29 10.29 2.03
N PRO A 255 3.86 11.39 2.57
CA PRO A 255 5.06 11.42 3.39
C PRO A 255 4.87 10.74 4.76
N ILE A 256 5.82 9.90 5.17
CA ILE A 256 5.78 9.17 6.44
C ILE A 256 7.02 9.46 7.29
N HIS A 257 6.84 9.73 8.58
CA HIS A 257 7.96 9.97 9.50
C HIS A 257 8.80 8.69 9.68
N ILE A 258 10.12 8.82 9.64
CA ILE A 258 11.06 7.67 9.62
C ILE A 258 10.89 6.70 10.80
N GLU A 259 10.61 7.21 12.00
CA GLU A 259 10.38 6.34 13.17
C GLU A 259 9.04 5.62 13.11
N ARG A 260 8.01 6.25 12.52
CA ARG A 260 6.70 5.61 12.31
C ARG A 260 6.84 4.48 11.31
N LEU A 261 7.50 4.74 10.19
CA LEU A 261 7.82 3.73 9.18
C LEU A 261 8.55 2.53 9.81
N ALA A 262 9.59 2.77 10.60
CA ALA A 262 10.34 1.69 11.25
C ALA A 262 9.50 0.86 12.22
N LYS A 263 8.55 1.48 12.94
CA LYS A 263 7.61 0.77 13.82
C LYS A 263 6.64 -0.08 13.01
N LEU A 264 6.02 0.47 11.96
CA LEU A 264 5.09 -0.25 11.09
C LEU A 264 5.75 -1.47 10.44
N VAL A 265 6.98 -1.32 9.95
CA VAL A 265 7.78 -2.45 9.45
C VAL A 265 7.95 -3.51 10.55
N GLY A 266 8.37 -3.11 11.75
CA GLY A 266 8.51 -4.06 12.86
C GLY A 266 7.21 -4.78 13.22
N TYR A 267 6.08 -4.10 13.19
CA TYR A 267 4.76 -4.69 13.43
C TYR A 267 4.32 -5.62 12.31
N ALA A 268 4.63 -5.30 11.05
CA ALA A 268 4.35 -6.17 9.91
C ALA A 268 5.13 -7.50 9.97
N PHE A 269 6.26 -7.53 10.66
CA PHE A 269 7.00 -8.77 10.99
C PHE A 269 6.61 -9.36 12.36
N GLY A 270 5.45 -9.00 12.92
CA GLY A 270 4.91 -9.64 14.12
C GLY A 270 5.52 -9.18 15.46
N LEU A 271 6.36 -8.13 15.48
CA LEU A 271 6.84 -7.60 16.75
C LEU A 271 5.70 -6.90 17.50
N LYS A 272 5.55 -7.17 18.81
CA LYS A 272 4.61 -6.42 19.66
C LYS A 272 5.16 -5.04 20.05
N ARG A 273 6.48 -4.89 20.06
CA ARG A 273 7.18 -3.65 20.40
C ARG A 273 8.50 -3.56 19.62
N VAL A 274 8.78 -2.39 19.06
CA VAL A 274 9.99 -2.12 18.30
C VAL A 274 10.96 -1.29 19.15
N GLY A 275 12.03 -1.92 19.65
CA GLY A 275 13.06 -1.26 20.46
C GLY A 275 13.98 -0.36 19.65
N LYS A 276 14.75 0.53 20.31
CA LYS A 276 15.59 1.54 19.64
C LYS A 276 16.62 0.94 18.68
N ASP A 277 17.26 -0.17 19.03
CA ASP A 277 18.25 -0.80 18.15
C ASP A 277 17.58 -1.49 16.96
N ARG A 278 16.37 -2.02 17.15
CA ARG A 278 15.56 -2.52 16.05
C ARG A 278 15.15 -1.38 15.12
N VAL A 279 14.70 -0.24 15.64
CA VAL A 279 14.42 0.96 14.84
C VAL A 279 15.64 1.35 14.02
N LYS A 280 16.83 1.46 14.63
CA LYS A 280 18.07 1.80 13.90
C LYS A 280 18.37 0.82 12.77
N SER A 281 18.25 -0.49 13.01
CA SER A 281 18.52 -1.50 11.98
C SER A 281 17.52 -1.46 10.82
N ILE A 282 16.24 -1.18 11.10
CA ILE A 282 15.23 -0.98 10.05
C ILE A 282 15.48 0.32 9.30
N VAL A 283 15.76 1.43 9.98
CA VAL A 283 16.09 2.73 9.35
C VAL A 283 17.31 2.61 8.44
N HIS A 284 18.30 1.77 8.80
CA HIS A 284 19.41 1.47 7.91
C HIS A 284 18.95 0.82 6.59
N GLN A 285 17.95 -0.07 6.63
CA GLN A 285 17.37 -0.66 5.41
C GLN A 285 16.54 0.35 4.62
N VAL A 286 15.87 1.31 5.27
CA VAL A 286 15.15 2.39 4.57
C VAL A 286 16.10 3.16 3.65
N GLY A 287 17.31 3.47 4.10
CA GLY A 287 18.34 4.11 3.26
C GLY A 287 18.95 3.22 2.16
N LYS A 288 18.47 1.99 2.01
CA LYS A 288 18.87 1.01 0.98
C LYS A 288 17.69 0.53 0.13
N SER A 289 16.50 1.06 0.38
CA SER A 289 15.28 0.85 -0.41
C SER A 289 15.17 1.91 -1.51
N SER A 290 14.24 1.70 -2.45
CA SER A 290 13.94 2.64 -3.54
C SER A 290 13.06 3.81 -3.05
N VAL A 291 13.54 4.52 -2.03
CA VAL A 291 12.86 5.62 -1.34
C VAL A 291 13.90 6.67 -0.95
N PHE A 292 13.49 7.92 -0.78
CA PHE A 292 14.36 8.96 -0.23
C PHE A 292 13.81 9.55 1.05
N ARG A 293 14.72 10.07 1.88
CA ARG A 293 14.42 10.76 3.12
C ARG A 293 14.75 12.24 2.96
N ASP A 294 13.82 13.10 3.33
CA ASP A 294 14.03 14.55 3.37
C ASP A 294 14.76 15.00 4.67
N ASP A 295 15.15 16.27 4.67
CA ASP A 295 15.86 16.89 5.80
C ASP A 295 15.02 16.95 7.09
N PHE A 296 13.70 16.81 6.98
CA PHE A 296 12.77 16.79 8.10
C PHE A 296 12.58 15.40 8.71
N GLY A 297 13.15 14.35 8.10
CA GLY A 297 13.00 12.99 8.57
C GLY A 297 11.76 12.26 8.04
N PHE A 298 11.15 12.76 6.97
CA PHE A 298 10.06 12.10 6.27
C PHE A 298 10.58 11.34 5.06
N VAL A 299 9.95 10.20 4.81
CA VAL A 299 10.30 9.28 3.73
C VAL A 299 9.27 9.37 2.61
N TRP A 300 9.76 9.40 1.39
CA TRP A 300 9.02 9.62 0.15
C TRP A 300 9.40 8.57 -0.91
N PRO A 301 8.50 8.24 -1.84
CA PRO A 301 8.84 7.50 -3.06
C PRO A 301 9.81 8.32 -3.93
N GLU A 302 10.76 7.68 -4.61
CA GLU A 302 11.80 8.34 -5.42
C GLU A 302 11.29 9.29 -6.52
N ASN A 303 10.08 9.03 -7.01
CA ASN A 303 9.48 9.76 -8.12
C ASN A 303 8.50 10.86 -7.70
N VAL A 304 8.43 11.18 -6.40
CA VAL A 304 7.63 12.28 -5.87
C VAL A 304 8.54 13.47 -5.59
N GLU A 305 8.24 14.60 -6.22
CA GLU A 305 8.91 15.87 -5.91
C GLU A 305 8.18 16.57 -4.76
N PRO A 306 8.81 16.76 -3.58
CA PRO A 306 8.12 17.31 -2.41
C PRO A 306 7.54 18.71 -2.64
N GLN A 307 8.15 19.52 -3.51
CA GLN A 307 7.65 20.85 -3.90
C GLN A 307 6.39 20.80 -4.78
N LYS A 308 6.16 19.69 -5.51
CA LYS A 308 4.94 19.49 -6.32
C LYS A 308 3.82 18.81 -5.54
N TRP A 309 4.11 18.34 -4.32
CA TRP A 309 3.12 17.75 -3.44
C TRP A 309 2.22 18.83 -2.83
N LEU A 310 0.93 18.79 -3.19
CA LEU A 310 -0.10 19.77 -2.80
C LEU A 310 -1.21 19.18 -1.93
N LEU A 311 -1.02 17.99 -1.35
CA LEU A 311 -1.97 17.40 -0.41
C LEU A 311 -1.61 17.73 1.04
N TYR A 312 -2.62 17.93 1.88
CA TYR A 312 -2.50 17.74 3.33
C TYR A 312 -3.57 16.78 3.84
N ARG A 313 -3.23 16.02 4.87
CA ARG A 313 -4.13 15.05 5.49
C ARG A 313 -4.60 15.54 6.85
N SER A 314 -5.85 15.95 6.96
CA SER A 314 -6.47 16.36 8.21
C SER A 314 -6.71 15.16 9.13
N CYS A 315 -6.76 15.38 10.44
CA CYS A 315 -7.00 14.32 11.41
C CYS A 315 -7.73 14.85 12.65
N ALA A 316 -8.50 13.98 13.32
CA ALA A 316 -9.12 14.34 14.59
C ALA A 316 -8.10 14.29 15.75
N GLU A 317 -8.53 14.82 16.90
CA GLU A 317 -7.73 14.82 18.11
C GLU A 317 -7.36 13.39 18.53
N GLY A 318 -6.05 13.15 18.72
CA GLY A 318 -5.53 11.86 19.16
C GLY A 318 -5.29 10.82 18.06
N GLU A 319 -5.70 11.06 16.81
CA GLU A 319 -5.53 10.07 15.72
C GLU A 319 -4.07 9.92 15.26
N ARG A 320 -3.38 11.05 15.07
CA ARG A 320 -2.00 11.11 14.56
C ARG A 320 -1.13 11.89 15.54
N ASP A 321 0.11 11.47 15.76
CA ASP A 321 1.09 12.29 16.49
C ASP A 321 1.47 13.52 15.64
N PHE A 322 1.74 14.66 16.27
CA PHE A 322 2.04 15.89 15.53
C PHE A 322 3.44 15.83 14.93
N ASP A 323 4.37 15.10 15.56
CA ASP A 323 5.69 14.88 15.01
C ASP A 323 5.66 13.96 13.78
N GLU A 324 4.54 13.24 13.57
CA GLU A 324 4.30 12.46 12.37
C GLU A 324 3.67 13.28 11.23
N VAL A 325 3.43 14.59 11.39
CA VAL A 325 2.90 15.48 10.33
C VAL A 325 4.06 16.19 9.63
N SER A 326 4.16 16.02 8.30
CA SER A 326 5.24 16.65 7.53
C SER A 326 5.12 18.17 7.52
N PRO A 327 6.24 18.92 7.59
CA PRO A 327 6.24 20.36 7.34
C PRO A 327 5.62 20.74 5.99
N ILE A 328 5.70 19.87 4.99
CA ILE A 328 5.06 20.11 3.68
C ILE A 328 3.54 20.01 3.80
N GLU A 329 2.99 19.07 4.58
CA GLU A 329 1.55 19.02 4.86
C GLU A 329 1.08 20.27 5.61
N LEU A 330 1.89 20.80 6.54
CA LEU A 330 1.61 22.05 7.24
C LEU A 330 1.66 23.26 6.30
N ALA A 331 2.64 23.31 5.40
CA ALA A 331 2.75 24.35 4.36
C ALA A 331 1.53 24.36 3.44
N ASN A 332 1.09 23.17 3.04
CA ASN A 332 -0.10 22.94 2.23
C ASN A 332 -1.37 23.41 2.96
N ALA A 333 -1.54 23.04 4.24
CA ALA A 333 -2.66 23.50 5.05
C ALA A 333 -2.69 25.03 5.22
N ILE A 334 -1.52 25.67 5.37
CA ILE A 334 -1.42 27.14 5.40
C ILE A 334 -1.95 27.76 4.11
N VAL A 335 -1.51 27.25 2.96
CA VAL A 335 -1.97 27.73 1.65
C VAL A 335 -3.47 27.51 1.46
N ALA A 336 -4.00 26.36 1.90
CA ALA A 336 -5.43 26.07 1.84
C ALA A 336 -6.27 27.06 2.67
N GLU A 337 -5.85 27.34 3.92
CA GLU A 337 -6.53 28.30 4.79
C GLU A 337 -6.53 29.72 4.20
N LEU A 338 -5.39 30.18 3.67
CA LEU A 338 -5.28 31.50 3.03
C LEU A 338 -6.08 31.58 1.72
N THR A 339 -6.16 30.48 0.97
CA THR A 339 -6.98 30.41 -0.25
C THR A 339 -8.47 30.56 0.08
N GLY A 340 -8.93 29.98 1.19
CA GLY A 340 -10.33 30.03 1.60
C GLY A 340 -10.75 31.31 2.31
N LYS A 341 -9.86 31.89 3.14
CA LYS A 341 -10.20 33.01 4.04
C LYS A 341 -9.51 34.33 3.68
N GLY A 342 -8.54 34.31 2.76
CA GLY A 342 -7.67 35.43 2.46
C GLY A 342 -6.57 35.60 3.50
N ASP A 343 -5.94 36.77 3.49
CA ASP A 343 -4.83 37.13 4.35
C ASP A 343 -5.19 37.01 5.83
N ALA A 344 -4.25 36.51 6.63
CA ALA A 344 -4.49 36.21 8.04
C ALA A 344 -3.32 36.64 8.92
N ALA A 345 -3.64 37.11 10.13
CA ALA A 345 -2.63 37.31 11.17
C ALA A 345 -1.99 35.97 11.55
N LEU A 346 -0.69 35.99 11.87
CA LEU A 346 0.10 34.77 12.14
C LEU A 346 -0.53 33.85 13.21
N ASP A 347 -1.09 34.44 14.27
CA ASP A 347 -1.67 33.68 15.37
C ASP A 347 -2.99 33.01 14.97
N ASP A 348 -3.88 33.72 14.27
CA ASP A 348 -5.16 33.18 13.80
C ASP A 348 -4.95 32.06 12.78
N LEU A 349 -4.02 32.27 11.84
CA LEU A 349 -3.61 31.25 10.88
C LEU A 349 -3.06 30.00 11.58
N ARG A 350 -2.22 30.18 12.60
CA ARG A 350 -1.70 29.07 13.39
C ARG A 350 -2.81 28.29 14.08
N TYR A 351 -3.78 28.96 14.69
CA TYR A 351 -4.91 28.28 15.33
C TYR A 351 -5.75 27.49 14.31
N ALA A 352 -6.04 28.07 13.15
CA ALA A 352 -6.82 27.41 12.10
C ALA A 352 -6.11 26.14 11.58
N VAL A 353 -4.84 26.25 11.20
CA VAL A 353 -4.04 25.13 10.69
C VAL A 353 -3.89 24.04 11.74
N LEU A 354 -3.58 24.39 13.00
CA LEU A 354 -3.48 23.41 14.08
C LEU A 354 -4.80 22.65 14.31
N ASN A 355 -5.94 23.32 14.17
CA ASN A 355 -7.25 22.69 14.30
C ASN A 355 -7.49 21.63 13.22
N ALA A 356 -7.02 21.83 11.98
CA ALA A 356 -7.11 20.84 10.89
C ALA A 356 -6.37 19.52 11.20
N PHE A 357 -5.35 19.56 12.07
CA PHE A 357 -4.62 18.38 12.55
C PHE A 357 -5.04 17.96 13.97
N GLY A 358 -6.24 18.34 14.42
CA GLY A 358 -6.79 17.91 15.70
C GLY A 358 -6.05 18.49 16.90
N ARG A 359 -5.42 19.67 16.77
CA ARG A 359 -4.71 20.36 17.85
C ARG A 359 -5.50 21.56 18.35
N LYS A 360 -6.16 21.39 19.50
CA LYS A 360 -6.93 22.45 20.17
C LYS A 360 -6.09 23.46 20.94
N LYS A 361 -4.87 23.08 21.33
CA LYS A 361 -3.98 23.89 22.17
C LYS A 361 -2.64 24.14 21.47
N VAL A 362 -2.18 25.38 21.52
CA VAL A 362 -0.84 25.77 21.06
C VAL A 362 0.18 25.41 22.14
N THR A 363 0.87 24.29 21.95
CA THR A 363 2.03 23.87 22.75
C THR A 363 3.34 24.35 22.13
N LYS A 364 4.46 24.26 22.88
CA LYS A 364 5.80 24.55 22.35
C LYS A 364 6.11 23.70 21.11
N ASN A 365 5.78 22.42 21.11
CA ASN A 365 6.01 21.54 19.96
C ASN A 365 5.14 21.96 18.77
N SER A 366 3.85 22.22 18.99
CA SER A 366 2.97 22.60 17.89
C SER A 366 3.35 23.93 17.23
N ARG A 367 3.84 24.89 18.02
CA ARG A 367 4.37 26.17 17.51
C ARG A 367 5.64 25.95 16.68
N LEU A 368 6.53 25.07 17.13
CA LEU A 368 7.75 24.73 16.41
C LEU A 368 7.44 24.09 15.06
N GLN A 369 6.59 23.06 15.02
CA GLN A 369 6.23 22.37 13.79
C GLN A 369 5.47 23.29 12.82
N PHE A 370 4.53 24.11 13.31
CA PHE A 370 3.88 25.14 12.49
C PHE A 370 4.90 26.10 11.88
N GLY A 371 5.89 26.55 12.66
CA GLY A 371 6.98 27.40 12.17
C GLY A 371 7.77 26.75 11.03
N LYS A 372 8.03 25.44 11.09
CA LYS A 372 8.67 24.69 9.98
C LYS A 372 7.77 24.69 8.74
N GLY A 373 6.48 24.43 8.89
CA GLY A 373 5.54 24.46 7.78
C GLY A 373 5.43 25.84 7.12
N LEU A 374 5.40 26.91 7.91
CA LEU A 374 5.40 28.27 7.40
C LEU A 374 6.71 28.62 6.68
N ALA A 375 7.85 28.21 7.24
CA ALA A 375 9.14 28.37 6.57
C ALA A 375 9.16 27.62 5.22
N GLN A 376 8.63 26.41 5.17
CA GLN A 376 8.53 25.62 3.94
C GLN A 376 7.61 26.26 2.90
N ALA A 377 6.47 26.82 3.32
CA ALA A 377 5.57 27.54 2.43
C ALA A 377 6.25 28.77 1.80
N ARG A 378 7.11 29.47 2.56
CA ARG A 378 7.91 30.59 2.07
C ARG A 378 9.02 30.13 1.13
N GLU A 379 9.72 29.06 1.48
CA GLU A 379 10.77 28.47 0.64
C GLU A 379 10.23 28.04 -0.73
N PHE A 380 9.02 27.47 -0.75
CA PHE A 380 8.32 27.13 -1.99
C PHE A 380 7.76 28.35 -2.73
N GLY A 381 7.91 29.56 -2.20
CA GLY A 381 7.42 30.80 -2.80
C GLY A 381 5.89 30.90 -2.86
N ARG A 382 5.18 30.23 -1.94
CA ARG A 382 3.71 30.15 -1.94
C ARG A 382 3.03 31.19 -1.05
N VAL A 383 3.76 31.70 -0.06
CA VAL A 383 3.27 32.72 0.88
C VAL A 383 4.32 33.77 1.15
N VAL A 384 3.87 34.97 1.51
CA VAL A 384 4.70 36.09 1.95
C VAL A 384 4.20 36.61 3.31
N GLU A 385 5.08 37.30 4.05
CA GLU A 385 4.72 37.98 5.30
C GLU A 385 5.03 39.46 5.18
N ASP A 386 4.02 40.30 5.45
CA ASP A 386 4.18 41.74 5.59
C ASP A 386 3.44 42.23 6.85
N GLY A 387 4.10 43.03 7.68
CA GLY A 387 3.50 43.60 8.89
C GLY A 387 2.91 42.57 9.89
N GLY A 388 3.34 41.31 9.88
CA GLY A 388 2.79 40.23 10.72
C GLY A 388 1.51 39.57 10.17
N VAL A 389 1.14 39.92 8.94
CA VAL A 389 0.06 39.30 8.16
C VAL A 389 0.70 38.38 7.13
N ILE A 390 0.14 37.17 7.00
CA ILE A 390 0.55 36.19 5.99
C ILE A 390 -0.46 36.21 4.86
N SER A 391 0.03 36.30 3.63
CA SER A 391 -0.77 36.29 2.41
C SER A 391 -0.21 35.28 1.40
N LEU A 392 -1.04 34.91 0.41
CA LEU A 392 -0.57 34.12 -0.73
C LEU A 392 0.42 34.96 -1.54
N ALA A 393 1.51 34.33 -1.99
CA ALA A 393 2.43 34.99 -2.90
C ALA A 393 1.74 35.23 -4.25
N GLU A 394 1.92 36.40 -4.84
CA GLU A 394 1.47 36.64 -6.21
C GLU A 394 2.19 35.66 -7.15
N VAL A 395 1.42 34.91 -7.95
CA VAL A 395 1.99 34.14 -9.06
C VAL A 395 2.65 35.16 -9.96
N ALA A 396 3.98 35.09 -10.13
CA ALA A 396 4.69 35.93 -11.08
C ALA A 396 4.09 35.70 -12.48
N GLY A 397 3.12 36.54 -12.85
CA GLY A 397 2.50 36.50 -14.16
C GLY A 397 3.59 36.79 -15.18
N SER A 398 3.77 35.85 -16.11
CA SER A 398 3.82 36.07 -17.56
C SER A 398 3.75 37.55 -17.99
N GLY A 399 4.77 38.32 -17.65
CA GLY A 399 5.01 39.68 -18.11
C GLY A 399 5.86 39.64 -19.36
N ALA A 400 5.40 38.95 -20.39
CA ALA A 400 5.91 39.10 -21.75
C ALA A 400 4.71 39.39 -22.64
N GLY A 401 4.41 40.68 -22.77
CA GLY A 401 3.57 41.16 -23.85
C GLY A 401 4.17 40.73 -25.17
N LEU A 402 3.59 39.71 -25.80
CA LEU A 402 3.65 39.56 -27.24
C LEU A 402 2.81 40.69 -27.82
N ALA A 403 3.50 41.81 -28.05
CA ALA A 403 3.05 42.85 -28.95
C ALA A 403 2.72 42.20 -30.30
N ALA A 404 1.57 42.60 -30.84
CA ALA A 404 1.17 42.36 -32.21
C ALA A 404 2.32 42.65 -33.19
N VAL A 405 2.62 41.69 -34.07
CA VAL A 405 2.52 41.76 -35.55
C VAL A 405 2.57 40.33 -36.09
#